data_AF-A0A6H1Z744-F1
#
_entry.id   AF-A0A6H1Z744-F1
#
_cell.length_a   1.000
_cell.length_b   1.000
_cell.length_c   1.000
_cell.angle_alpha   90.00
_cell.angle_beta   90.00
_cell.angle_gamma   90.00
#
_symmetry.space_group_name_H-M   'P 1'
#
loop_
_entity.id
_entity.type
_entity.pdbx_description
1 polymer ?
#
loop_
_entity_poly.entity_id
_entity_poly.type
_entity_poly.pdbx_seq_one_letter_code
_entity_poly.pdbx_strand_id
1 'polypeptide(L)'
;MKKKTTEPKVFASESVLREKREEIKEMEAALSGGRADRDIIHRNDKIQEPDLLKHEINKRKRFIQENTPKKLTGVDANKAYKRVKEIAEQLREKMPNAKLFNQRYPSSSDRASKTQDFERAVQQQMEFQKPETQRMVAEYRHLVAKLDPANSSMRNIEALRRAR
;
A
#
# COMPACT_ATOMS: atom_id res chain seq x y z
N MET A 1 12.95 17.71 23.47
CA MET A 1 12.86 17.43 22.01
C MET A 1 11.60 16.62 21.74
N LYS A 2 10.58 17.18 21.07
CA LYS A 2 9.39 16.42 20.65
C LYS A 2 9.85 15.41 19.59
N LYS A 3 9.76 14.10 19.89
CA LYS A 3 9.93 13.06 18.86
C LYS A 3 8.91 13.37 17.76
N LYS A 4 9.36 13.82 16.59
CA LYS A 4 8.51 13.84 15.41
C LYS A 4 8.06 12.39 15.24
N THR A 5 6.80 12.11 15.52
CA THR A 5 6.16 10.84 15.19
C THR A 5 6.18 10.78 13.68
N THR A 6 7.24 10.19 13.12
CA THR A 6 7.34 9.94 11.69
C THR A 6 6.23 8.97 11.36
N GLU A 7 5.22 9.45 10.64
CA GLU A 7 4.12 8.59 10.22
C GLU A 7 4.70 7.37 9.49
N PRO A 8 4.13 6.18 9.73
CA PRO A 8 4.62 4.95 9.12
C PRO A 8 4.56 5.09 7.59
N LYS A 9 5.70 4.88 6.93
CA LYS A 9 5.80 4.98 5.48
C LYS A 9 4.91 3.95 4.80
N VAL A 10 4.02 4.40 3.93
CA VAL A 10 3.27 3.53 3.03
C VAL A 10 4.18 3.10 1.88
N PHE A 11 4.43 1.80 1.76
CA PHE A 11 5.21 1.23 0.66
C PHE A 11 4.38 1.15 -0.62
N ALA A 12 5.00 1.41 -1.77
CA ALA A 12 4.36 1.20 -3.06
C ALA A 12 3.98 -0.27 -3.27
N SER A 13 2.93 -0.50 -4.08
CA SER A 13 2.50 -1.84 -4.49
C SER A 13 3.51 -2.51 -5.42
N GLU A 14 3.51 -3.85 -5.49
CA GLU A 14 4.36 -4.63 -6.40
C GLU A 14 4.16 -4.24 -7.88
N SER A 15 2.93 -3.94 -8.31
CA SER A 15 2.65 -3.50 -9.68
C SER A 15 3.35 -2.18 -10.01
N VAL A 16 3.27 -1.20 -9.10
CA VAL A 16 3.97 0.09 -9.24
C VAL A 16 5.49 -0.10 -9.23
N LEU A 17 6.02 -0.98 -8.39
CA LEU A 17 7.46 -1.28 -8.38
C LEU A 17 7.90 -1.96 -9.67
N ARG A 18 7.08 -2.86 -10.23
CA ARG A 18 7.34 -3.52 -11.53
C ARG A 18 7.34 -2.52 -12.68
N GLU A 19 6.33 -1.67 -12.76
CA GLU A 19 6.24 -0.60 -13.77
C GLU A 19 7.48 0.30 -13.73
N LYS A 20 7.93 0.70 -12.54
CA LYS A 20 9.16 1.51 -12.41
C LYS A 20 10.43 0.77 -12.83
N ARG A 21 10.49 -0.56 -12.67
CA ARG A 21 11.61 -1.38 -13.16
C ARG A 21 11.60 -1.48 -14.68
N GLU A 22 10.42 -1.63 -15.29
CA GLU A 22 10.23 -1.65 -16.74
C GLU A 22 10.62 -0.31 -17.36
N GLU A 23 10.16 0.81 -16.80
CA GLU A 23 10.56 2.16 -17.22
C GLU A 23 12.09 2.36 -17.14
N ILE A 24 12.74 1.88 -16.07
CA ILE A 24 14.21 1.94 -15.96
C ILE A 24 14.88 1.14 -17.07
N LYS A 25 14.40 -0.08 -17.34
CA LYS A 25 14.96 -0.95 -18.38
C LYS A 25 14.84 -0.31 -19.76
N GLU A 26 13.70 0.31 -20.07
CA GLU A 26 13.49 1.03 -21.32
C GLU A 26 14.44 2.23 -21.47
N MET A 27 14.62 3.02 -20.41
CA MET A 27 15.54 4.17 -20.44
C MET A 27 17.01 3.74 -20.51
N GLU A 28 17.40 2.63 -19.86
CA GLU A 28 18.75 2.06 -19.96
C GLU A 28 19.02 1.48 -21.36
N ALA A 29 18.01 0.89 -22.01
CA ALA A 29 18.11 0.45 -23.40
C ALA A 29 18.32 1.66 -24.33
N ALA A 30 17.59 2.75 -24.13
CA ALA A 30 17.75 3.99 -24.90
C ALA A 30 19.15 4.62 -24.73
N LEU A 31 19.78 4.49 -23.55
CA LEU A 31 21.16 4.97 -23.31
C LEU A 31 22.24 4.08 -23.93
N SER A 32 22.01 2.78 -24.05
CA SER A 32 23.01 1.80 -24.53
C SER A 32 22.94 1.56 -26.05
N GLY A 33 21.76 1.72 -26.66
CA GLY A 33 21.56 1.60 -28.11
C GLY A 33 21.90 2.90 -28.84
N GLY A 34 23.19 3.17 -29.08
CA GLY A 34 23.72 4.42 -29.65
C GLY A 34 23.21 4.90 -31.04
N ARG A 35 22.13 4.32 -31.60
CA ARG A 35 21.44 4.79 -32.83
C ARG A 35 20.06 4.15 -33.08
N ALA A 36 19.58 3.21 -32.28
CA ALA A 36 18.44 2.37 -32.63
C ALA A 36 17.07 2.85 -32.12
N ASP A 37 16.99 3.84 -31.21
CA ASP A 37 15.72 4.22 -30.60
C ASP A 37 15.59 5.72 -30.34
N ARG A 38 15.89 6.55 -31.35
CA ARG A 38 15.41 7.95 -31.32
C ARG A 38 13.87 7.99 -31.15
N ASP A 39 13.15 6.96 -31.58
CA ASP A 39 11.70 6.82 -31.41
C ASP A 39 11.26 6.53 -29.96
N ILE A 40 12.08 5.89 -29.11
CA ILE A 40 11.79 5.75 -27.67
C ILE A 40 12.08 7.06 -26.92
N ILE A 41 13.11 7.79 -27.36
CA ILE A 41 13.39 9.15 -26.89
C ILE A 41 12.22 10.09 -27.26
N HIS A 42 11.55 9.87 -28.40
CA HIS A 42 10.35 10.61 -28.81
C HIS A 42 9.05 10.18 -28.09
N ARG A 43 8.93 8.97 -27.54
CA ARG A 43 7.78 8.64 -26.65
C ARG A 43 7.88 9.29 -25.28
N ASN A 44 9.09 9.61 -24.83
CA ASN A 44 9.37 10.47 -23.68
C ASN A 44 9.79 11.86 -24.18
N ASP A 45 8.88 12.57 -24.85
CA ASP A 45 9.06 13.91 -25.47
C ASP A 45 9.77 14.99 -24.62
N LYS A 46 10.07 14.74 -23.35
CA LYS A 46 10.64 15.70 -22.39
C LYS A 46 12.13 15.53 -22.09
N ILE A 47 12.80 14.45 -22.52
CA ILE A 47 14.19 14.19 -22.10
C ILE A 47 15.06 13.83 -23.31
N GLN A 48 15.59 14.86 -23.98
CA GLN A 48 16.47 14.71 -25.15
C GLN A 48 17.95 14.58 -24.76
N GLU A 49 18.31 14.92 -23.51
CA GLU A 49 19.69 14.88 -23.03
C GLU A 49 20.01 13.59 -22.28
N PRO A 50 21.12 12.89 -22.63
CA PRO A 50 21.54 11.65 -21.95
C PRO A 50 21.73 11.80 -20.44
N ASP A 51 22.19 12.97 -19.97
CA ASP A 51 22.43 13.19 -18.53
C ASP A 51 21.15 13.43 -17.74
N LEU A 52 20.15 14.09 -18.33
CA LEU A 52 18.80 14.18 -17.76
C LEU A 52 18.13 12.80 -17.68
N LEU A 53 18.36 11.94 -18.69
CA LEU A 53 17.85 10.58 -18.70
C LEU A 53 18.48 9.72 -17.59
N LYS A 54 19.80 9.81 -17.39
CA LYS A 54 20.49 9.18 -16.24
C LYS A 54 19.95 9.68 -14.90
N HIS A 55 19.65 10.98 -14.79
CA HIS A 55 19.09 11.53 -13.56
C HIS A 55 17.71 10.95 -13.24
N GLU A 56 16.83 10.85 -14.24
CA GLU A 56 15.51 10.21 -14.08
C GLU A 56 15.63 8.72 -13.72
N ILE A 57 16.56 7.98 -14.34
CA ILE A 57 16.85 6.58 -13.98
C ILE A 57 17.24 6.50 -12.51
N ASN A 58 18.15 7.35 -12.05
CA ASN A 58 18.62 7.36 -10.65
C ASN A 58 17.49 7.71 -9.68
N LYS A 59 16.64 8.67 -10.02
CA LYS A 59 15.46 9.03 -9.24
C LYS A 59 14.49 7.85 -9.10
N ARG A 60 14.24 7.11 -10.18
CA ARG A 60 13.39 5.91 -10.16
C ARG A 60 14.03 4.74 -9.41
N LYS A 61 15.34 4.53 -9.57
CA LYS A 61 16.10 3.54 -8.77
C LYS A 61 15.99 3.85 -7.27
N ARG A 62 16.15 5.12 -6.89
CA ARG A 62 15.95 5.58 -5.51
C ARG A 62 14.52 5.35 -5.04
N PHE A 63 13.51 5.64 -5.87
CA PHE A 63 12.12 5.35 -5.55
C PHE A 63 11.89 3.87 -5.24
N ILE A 64 12.41 2.96 -6.07
CA ILE A 64 12.30 1.51 -5.84
C ILE A 64 12.99 1.12 -4.53
N GLN A 65 14.22 1.59 -4.30
CA GLN A 65 14.98 1.29 -3.09
C GLN A 65 14.24 1.75 -1.83
N GLU A 66 13.67 2.95 -1.87
CA GLU A 66 12.96 3.55 -0.76
C GLU A 66 11.59 2.91 -0.50
N ASN A 67 10.96 2.34 -1.53
CA ASN A 67 9.64 1.71 -1.46
C ASN A 67 9.67 0.17 -1.37
N THR A 68 10.83 -0.45 -1.55
CA THR A 68 11.01 -1.89 -1.31
C THR A 68 11.27 -2.12 0.18
N PRO A 69 10.37 -2.79 0.91
CA PRO A 69 10.57 -3.02 2.33
C PRO A 69 11.75 -3.96 2.57
N LYS A 70 12.67 -3.54 3.43
CA LYS A 70 13.78 -4.39 3.89
C LYS A 70 13.33 -5.24 5.06
N LYS A 71 13.68 -6.53 5.01
CA LYS A 71 13.34 -7.49 6.06
C LYS A 71 13.97 -7.09 7.38
N LEU A 72 13.19 -7.05 8.46
CA LEU A 72 13.72 -6.88 9.83
C LEU A 72 14.33 -8.20 10.31
N THR A 73 15.40 -8.11 11.10
CA THR A 73 16.10 -9.27 11.66
C THR A 73 16.34 -9.11 13.16
N GLY A 74 16.49 -10.22 13.88
CA GLY A 74 16.88 -10.24 15.30
C GLY A 74 15.86 -9.56 16.22
N VAL A 75 16.36 -8.76 17.16
CA VAL A 75 15.57 -8.12 18.23
C VAL A 75 14.47 -7.21 17.66
N ASP A 76 14.74 -6.49 16.57
CA ASP A 76 13.78 -5.57 15.97
C ASP A 76 12.63 -6.32 15.30
N ALA A 77 12.89 -7.49 14.69
CA ALA A 77 11.84 -8.36 14.18
C ALA A 77 10.92 -8.85 15.30
N ASN A 78 11.48 -9.24 16.45
CA ASN A 78 10.69 -9.69 17.60
C ASN A 78 9.79 -8.58 18.17
N LYS A 79 10.32 -7.35 18.28
CA LYS A 79 9.54 -6.17 18.70
C LYS A 79 8.42 -5.86 17.70
N ALA A 80 8.73 -5.85 16.41
CA ALA A 80 7.75 -5.63 15.36
C ALA A 80 6.64 -6.69 15.37
N TYR A 81 6.99 -7.97 15.58
CA TYR A 81 6.03 -9.06 15.65
C TYR A 81 5.05 -8.91 16.82
N LYS A 82 5.54 -8.55 18.01
CA LYS A 82 4.68 -8.25 19.18
C LYS A 82 3.74 -7.10 18.88
N ARG A 83 4.27 -6.00 18.33
CA ARG A 83 3.50 -4.81 17.98
C ARG A 83 2.42 -5.10 16.92
N VAL A 84 2.73 -5.93 15.92
CA VAL A 84 1.77 -6.36 14.89
C VAL A 84 0.61 -7.13 15.52
N LYS A 85 0.86 -8.00 16.49
CA LYS A 85 -0.21 -8.72 17.20
C LYS A 85 -1.14 -7.78 17.95
N GLU A 86 -0.58 -6.83 18.71
CA GLU A 86 -1.35 -5.82 19.44
C GLU A 86 -2.23 -4.99 18.50
N ILE A 87 -1.66 -4.48 17.40
CA ILE A 87 -2.41 -3.67 16.44
C ILE A 87 -3.47 -4.53 15.73
N ALA A 88 -3.18 -5.80 15.42
CA ALA A 88 -4.14 -6.70 14.79
C ALA A 88 -5.38 -6.92 15.69
N GLU A 89 -5.18 -7.08 16.99
CA GLU A 89 -6.28 -7.21 17.96
C GLU A 89 -7.11 -5.92 18.01
N GLN A 90 -6.47 -4.76 18.16
CA GLN A 90 -7.14 -3.45 18.19
C GLN A 90 -7.91 -3.16 16.90
N LEU A 91 -7.32 -3.43 15.73
CA LEU A 91 -7.98 -3.24 14.44
C LEU A 91 -9.16 -4.19 14.28
N ARG A 92 -9.04 -5.43 14.74
CA ARG A 92 -10.10 -6.44 14.64
C ARG A 92 -11.34 -6.06 15.45
N GLU A 93 -11.18 -5.38 16.58
CA GLU A 93 -12.30 -4.85 17.37
C GLU A 93 -12.99 -3.68 16.69
N LYS A 94 -12.22 -2.84 15.97
CA LYS A 94 -12.74 -1.67 15.25
C LYS A 94 -13.27 -1.99 13.86
N MET A 95 -12.97 -3.17 13.30
CA MET A 95 -13.37 -3.52 11.94
C MET A 95 -14.90 -3.67 11.81
N PRO A 96 -15.50 -3.10 10.75
CA PRO A 96 -16.91 -3.33 10.44
C PRO A 96 -17.20 -4.81 10.27
N ASN A 97 -18.41 -5.22 10.66
CA ASN A 97 -18.85 -6.59 10.50
C ASN A 97 -18.88 -6.97 9.00
N ALA A 98 -18.32 -8.12 8.63
CA ALA A 98 -18.33 -8.60 7.25
C ALA A 98 -19.75 -8.73 6.66
N LYS A 99 -20.72 -9.16 7.48
CA LYS A 99 -22.12 -9.29 7.06
C LYS A 99 -22.78 -7.94 6.80
N LEU A 100 -22.42 -6.90 7.55
CA LEU A 100 -22.95 -5.54 7.39
C LEU A 100 -22.25 -4.80 6.24
N PHE A 101 -20.94 -4.99 6.09
CA PHE A 101 -20.16 -4.34 5.04
C PHE A 101 -20.51 -4.83 3.63
N ASN A 102 -20.77 -6.14 3.47
CA ASN A 102 -21.13 -6.73 2.18
C ASN A 102 -22.64 -6.65 1.86
N GLN A 103 -23.41 -5.87 2.63
CA GLN A 103 -24.84 -5.71 2.35
C GLN A 103 -25.05 -4.94 1.06
N ARG A 104 -26.07 -5.35 0.31
CA ARG A 104 -26.52 -4.61 -0.87
C ARG A 104 -27.20 -3.32 -0.41
N TYR A 105 -27.07 -2.28 -1.23
CA TYR A 105 -27.76 -1.03 -0.97
C TYR A 105 -29.28 -1.28 -0.96
N PRO A 106 -30.04 -0.68 -0.01
CA PRO A 106 -31.48 -0.86 0.05
C PRO A 106 -32.14 -0.44 -1.27
N SER A 107 -33.00 -1.29 -1.83
CA SER A 107 -33.76 -1.00 -3.04
C SER A 107 -35.25 -0.94 -2.71
N SER A 108 -35.96 0.01 -3.31
CA SER A 108 -37.41 0.15 -3.17
C SER A 108 -38.17 -1.11 -3.64
N SER A 109 -37.57 -1.90 -4.54
CA SER A 109 -38.11 -3.13 -5.12
C SER A 109 -37.92 -4.39 -4.27
N ASP A 110 -37.01 -4.39 -3.29
CA ASP A 110 -36.65 -5.58 -2.52
C ASP A 110 -37.09 -5.42 -1.05
N ARG A 111 -38.19 -6.08 -0.68
CA ARG A 111 -38.76 -6.02 0.69
C ARG A 111 -37.77 -6.55 1.73
N ALA A 112 -36.86 -7.46 1.38
CA ALA A 112 -35.84 -7.99 2.30
C ALA A 112 -34.72 -6.98 2.59
N SER A 113 -34.57 -5.95 1.75
CA SER A 113 -33.60 -4.87 1.95
C SER A 113 -34.11 -3.76 2.87
N LYS A 114 -35.44 -3.67 3.10
CA LYS A 114 -36.06 -2.67 3.98
C LYS A 114 -35.90 -2.96 5.48
N THR A 115 -35.57 -4.20 5.84
CA THR A 115 -35.29 -4.62 7.22
C THR A 115 -33.80 -4.56 7.57
N GLN A 116 -32.95 -4.03 6.68
CA GLN A 116 -31.50 -4.00 6.87
C GLN A 116 -31.08 -2.68 7.54
N ASP A 117 -30.29 -2.82 8.60
CA ASP A 117 -29.75 -1.70 9.40
C ASP A 117 -28.54 -1.05 8.70
N PHE A 118 -28.83 -0.43 7.54
CA PHE A 118 -27.83 0.20 6.68
C PHE A 118 -27.14 1.38 7.37
N GLU A 119 -27.88 2.15 8.17
CA GLU A 119 -27.33 3.27 8.95
C GLU A 119 -26.22 2.81 9.89
N ARG A 120 -26.41 1.67 10.57
CA ARG A 120 -25.38 1.08 11.42
C ARG A 120 -24.15 0.62 10.63
N ALA A 121 -24.32 0.08 9.43
CA ALA A 121 -23.19 -0.30 8.58
C ALA A 121 -22.36 0.92 8.16
N VAL A 122 -23.03 2.02 7.77
CA VAL A 122 -22.38 3.30 7.44
C VAL A 122 -21.66 3.87 8.65
N GLN A 123 -22.30 3.87 9.83
CA GLN A 123 -21.70 4.39 11.06
C GLN A 123 -20.43 3.62 11.44
N GLN A 124 -20.45 2.28 11.34
CA GLN A 124 -19.26 1.45 11.58
C GLN A 124 -18.15 1.75 10.57
N GLN A 125 -18.50 1.96 9.30
CA GLN A 125 -17.52 2.32 8.28
C GLN A 125 -16.89 3.69 8.59
N MET A 126 -17.70 4.69 8.94
CA MET A 126 -17.21 6.03 9.31
C MET A 126 -16.29 6.00 10.54
N GLU A 127 -16.62 5.18 11.53
CA GLU A 127 -15.77 4.95 12.71
C GLU A 127 -14.40 4.36 12.32
N PHE A 128 -14.40 3.42 11.37
CA PHE A 128 -13.16 2.82 10.86
C PHE A 128 -12.33 3.80 10.01
N GLN A 129 -12.97 4.79 9.39
CA GLN A 129 -12.28 5.85 8.63
C GLN A 129 -11.66 6.93 9.52
N LYS A 130 -11.82 6.88 10.85
CA LYS A 130 -11.20 7.85 11.74
C LYS A 130 -9.68 7.88 11.60
N PRO A 131 -9.04 9.06 11.71
CA PRO A 131 -7.59 9.22 11.53
C PRO A 131 -6.74 8.28 12.41
N GLU A 132 -7.17 8.02 13.64
CA GLU A 132 -6.47 7.11 14.56
C GLU A 132 -6.47 5.67 14.04
N THR A 133 -7.61 5.20 13.56
CA THR A 133 -7.75 3.85 12.99
C THR A 133 -6.94 3.74 11.70
N GLN A 134 -6.96 4.77 10.84
CA GLN A 134 -6.15 4.80 9.62
C GLN A 134 -4.65 4.80 9.91
N ARG A 135 -4.20 5.49 10.97
CA ARG A 135 -2.80 5.44 11.43
C ARG A 135 -2.40 4.05 11.89
N MET A 136 -3.26 3.35 12.65
CA MET A 136 -3.02 1.96 13.05
C MET A 136 -2.96 1.02 11.85
N VAL A 137 -3.85 1.19 10.87
CA VAL A 137 -3.82 0.43 9.61
C VAL A 137 -2.49 0.66 8.87
N ALA A 138 -2.03 1.90 8.78
CA ALA A 138 -0.76 2.23 8.14
C ALA A 138 0.45 1.62 8.90
N GLU A 139 0.44 1.71 10.24
CA GLU A 139 1.48 1.09 11.09
C GLU A 139 1.51 -0.44 10.92
N TYR A 140 0.34 -1.08 10.93
CA TYR A 140 0.19 -2.52 10.70
C TYR A 140 0.79 -2.92 9.34
N ARG A 141 0.34 -2.28 8.26
CA ARG A 141 0.82 -2.57 6.89
C ARG A 141 2.32 -2.37 6.78
N HIS A 142 2.86 -1.33 7.40
CA HIS A 142 4.29 -1.02 7.40
C HIS A 142 5.12 -2.12 8.10
N LEU A 143 4.71 -2.54 9.29
CA LEU A 143 5.43 -3.54 10.06
C LEU A 143 5.36 -4.92 9.40
N VAL A 144 4.17 -5.32 8.91
CA VAL A 144 4.00 -6.60 8.21
C VAL A 144 4.84 -6.63 6.93
N ALA A 145 4.86 -5.55 6.15
CA ALA A 145 5.68 -5.46 4.95
C ALA A 145 7.18 -5.64 5.24
N LYS A 146 7.64 -5.24 6.42
CA LYS A 146 9.03 -5.41 6.87
C LYS A 146 9.31 -6.75 7.54
N LEU A 147 8.32 -7.40 8.15
CA LEU A 147 8.48 -8.74 8.75
C LEU A 147 8.57 -9.81 7.66
N ASP A 148 7.69 -9.73 6.66
CA ASP A 148 7.69 -10.64 5.51
C ASP A 148 7.49 -9.86 4.19
N PRO A 149 8.59 -9.34 3.61
CA PRO A 149 8.54 -8.62 2.34
C PRO A 149 7.99 -9.44 1.18
N ALA A 150 8.23 -10.76 1.17
CA ALA A 150 7.84 -11.65 0.09
C ALA A 150 6.33 -11.95 0.10
N ASN A 151 5.71 -11.89 1.27
CA ASN A 151 4.29 -12.16 1.42
C ASN A 151 3.45 -10.87 1.38
N SER A 152 3.10 -10.43 0.17
CA SER A 152 2.25 -9.26 -0.03
C SER A 152 0.83 -9.43 0.51
N SER A 153 0.32 -10.67 0.57
CA SER A 153 -1.03 -10.96 1.07
C SER A 153 -1.22 -10.67 2.56
N MET A 154 -0.17 -10.80 3.37
CA MET A 154 -0.24 -10.46 4.81
C MET A 154 -0.53 -8.97 5.05
N ARG A 155 -0.29 -8.10 4.06
CA ARG A 155 -0.62 -6.66 4.14
C ARG A 155 -2.12 -6.41 3.97
N ASN A 156 -2.89 -7.39 3.55
CA ASN A 156 -4.33 -7.28 3.41
C ASN A 156 -5.00 -7.26 4.79
N ILE A 157 -5.34 -6.06 5.24
CA ILE A 157 -6.04 -5.87 6.52
C ILE A 157 -7.39 -6.56 6.56
N GLU A 158 -8.05 -6.77 5.41
CA GLU A 158 -9.38 -7.38 5.35
C GLU A 158 -9.39 -8.82 5.85
N ALA A 159 -8.24 -9.50 5.86
CA ALA A 159 -8.08 -10.80 6.48
C ALA A 159 -8.33 -10.78 8.00
N LEU A 160 -8.22 -9.61 8.65
CA LEU A 160 -8.51 -9.45 10.08
C LEU A 160 -10.01 -9.39 10.37
N ARG A 161 -10.85 -9.11 9.36
CA ARG A 161 -12.29 -8.94 9.51
C ARG A 161 -12.93 -10.25 9.96
N ARG A 162 -13.69 -10.20 11.05
CA ARG A 162 -14.41 -11.38 11.56
C ARG A 162 -15.66 -11.63 10.71
N ALA A 163 -15.97 -12.90 10.48
CA ALA A 163 -17.20 -13.34 9.79
C ALA A 163 -18.46 -13.34 10.67
N ARG A 164 -18.41 -12.83 11.91
CA ARG A 164 -19.44 -13.05 12.93
C ARG A 164 -20.65 -12.14 12.74
#